data_AF-A0A382R9R1-F1
#
_entry.id   AF-A0A382R9R1-F1
#
_cell.length_a   1.000
_cell.length_b   1.000
_cell.length_c   1.000
_cell.angle_alpha   90.00
_cell.angle_beta   90.00
_cell.angle_gamma   90.00
#
_symmetry.space_group_name_H-M   'P 1'
#
loop_
_entity.id
_entity.type
_entity.pdbx_description
1 polymer ?
#
loop_
_entity_poly.entity_id
_entity_poly.type
_entity_poly.pdbx_seq_one_letter_code
_entity_poly.pdbx_strand_id
1 'polypeptide(L)'
;MPRLRFDYGHDGLETDLPTGTQVLSMEETAGLADIEIKLADAIKRPIGGRPLADLAKGCETACVVIADITRPVPNALILPPILSTIEEAGVPRDGITILIGTGLHRPNEGEELIQLVGAQIADQYHVVNHLARERDTLVHLGETSGGAPIWIDRIYTEADLKIATSLIEPHLMA
;
A
#
# COMPACT_ATOMS: atom_id res chain seq x y z
N MET A 1 33.59 -16.07 18.91
CA MET A 1 32.88 -14.80 18.68
C MET A 1 31.73 -15.11 17.75
N PRO A 2 30.48 -14.77 18.08
CA PRO A 2 29.40 -14.93 17.14
C PRO A 2 29.59 -13.96 15.97
N ARG A 3 29.50 -14.46 14.75
CA ARG A 3 29.48 -13.66 13.52
C ARG A 3 28.03 -13.36 13.18
N LEU A 4 27.70 -12.09 12.98
CA LEU A 4 26.35 -11.64 12.66
C LEU A 4 26.35 -10.85 11.35
N ARG A 5 25.26 -10.99 10.59
CA ARG A 5 24.97 -10.20 9.39
C ARG A 5 23.91 -9.15 9.74
N PHE A 6 24.21 -7.89 9.45
CA PHE A 6 23.31 -6.75 9.64
C PHE A 6 22.72 -6.30 8.30
N ASP A 7 21.47 -5.87 8.32
CA ASP A 7 20.81 -5.24 7.18
C ASP A 7 21.41 -3.84 6.96
N TYR A 8 22.32 -3.75 5.98
CA TYR A 8 23.04 -2.53 5.66
C TYR A 8 23.28 -2.43 4.14
N GLY A 9 22.77 -1.36 3.51
CA GLY A 9 22.79 -1.23 2.06
C GLY A 9 22.03 -2.36 1.37
N HIS A 10 22.54 -2.82 0.23
CA HIS A 10 21.96 -3.95 -0.52
C HIS A 10 22.63 -5.30 -0.19
N ASP A 11 23.89 -5.27 0.25
CA ASP A 11 24.72 -6.47 0.37
C ASP A 11 24.88 -6.97 1.81
N GLY A 12 24.39 -6.21 2.79
CA GLY A 12 24.54 -6.50 4.22
C GLY A 12 25.95 -6.26 4.74
N LEU A 13 26.09 -6.28 6.06
CA LEU A 13 27.38 -6.13 6.75
C LEU A 13 27.61 -7.30 7.68
N GLU A 14 28.70 -8.05 7.46
CA GLU A 14 29.10 -9.14 8.35
C GLU A 14 30.21 -8.70 9.29
N THR A 15 30.05 -8.98 10.58
CA THR A 15 31.09 -8.69 11.58
C THR A 15 31.07 -9.69 12.73
N ASP A 16 32.24 -9.91 13.33
CA ASP A 16 32.40 -10.62 14.58
C ASP A 16 32.00 -9.72 15.75
N LEU A 17 31.26 -10.27 16.72
CA LEU A 17 30.86 -9.56 17.93
C LEU A 17 31.72 -9.96 19.14
N PRO A 18 31.95 -9.04 20.10
CA PRO A 18 32.64 -9.36 21.34
C PRO A 18 31.98 -10.52 22.11
N THR A 19 32.80 -11.32 22.79
CA THR A 19 32.31 -12.40 23.66
C THR A 19 31.42 -11.82 24.77
N GLY A 20 30.27 -12.46 25.02
CA GLY A 20 29.30 -12.02 26.02
C GLY A 20 28.24 -11.05 25.51
N THR A 21 28.28 -10.67 24.23
CA THR A 21 27.22 -9.85 23.60
C THR A 21 25.89 -10.60 23.60
N GLN A 22 24.82 -9.95 24.09
CA GLN A 22 23.45 -10.43 23.95
C GLN A 22 22.85 -9.85 22.66
N VAL A 23 22.29 -10.72 21.82
CA VAL A 23 21.58 -10.33 20.59
C VAL A 23 20.09 -10.47 20.84
N LEU A 24 19.34 -9.42 20.52
CA LEU A 24 17.88 -9.41 20.54
C LEU A 24 17.39 -9.44 19.10
N SER A 25 16.46 -10.35 18.79
CA SER A 25 15.86 -10.48 17.47
C SER A 25 14.36 -10.70 17.60
N MET A 26 13.61 -10.34 16.56
CA MET A 26 12.22 -10.79 16.44
C MET A 26 12.19 -12.31 16.24
N GLU A 27 11.08 -12.93 16.63
CA GLU A 27 10.85 -14.34 16.35
C GLU A 27 10.69 -14.54 14.83
N GLU A 28 11.46 -15.47 14.27
CA GLU A 28 11.30 -15.82 12.86
C GLU A 28 9.95 -16.47 12.63
N THR A 29 9.13 -15.85 11.80
CA THR A 29 7.84 -16.38 11.39
C THR A 29 7.91 -16.82 9.95
N ALA A 30 7.47 -18.04 9.66
CA ALA A 30 7.40 -18.53 8.29
C ALA A 30 6.48 -17.63 7.45
N GLY A 31 6.93 -17.26 6.26
CA GLY A 31 6.11 -16.54 5.29
C GLY A 31 4.88 -17.35 4.89
N LEU A 32 3.88 -16.65 4.36
CA LEU A 32 2.65 -17.28 3.89
C LEU A 32 2.93 -18.12 2.63
N ALA A 33 2.53 -19.39 2.64
CA ALA A 33 2.51 -20.22 1.44
C ALA A 33 1.26 -19.93 0.57
N ASP A 34 1.34 -20.22 -0.73
CA ASP A 34 0.24 -20.03 -1.69
C ASP A 34 -0.35 -18.60 -1.67
N ILE A 35 0.53 -17.60 -1.65
CA ILE A 35 0.19 -16.17 -1.47
C ILE A 35 -0.95 -15.74 -2.41
N GLU A 36 -0.89 -16.11 -3.69
CA GLU A 36 -1.92 -15.76 -4.67
C GLU A 36 -3.32 -16.28 -4.28
N ILE A 37 -3.41 -17.55 -3.86
CA ILE A 37 -4.66 -18.17 -3.42
C ILE A 37 -5.16 -17.48 -2.15
N LYS A 38 -4.26 -17.23 -1.19
CA LYS A 38 -4.62 -16.61 0.09
C LYS A 38 -5.08 -15.16 -0.08
N LEU A 39 -4.46 -14.40 -0.97
CA LEU A 39 -4.89 -13.03 -1.30
C LEU A 39 -6.27 -13.04 -1.95
N ALA A 40 -6.51 -13.90 -2.94
CA ALA A 40 -7.81 -14.03 -3.58
C ALA A 40 -8.91 -14.43 -2.59
N ASP A 41 -8.62 -15.37 -1.68
CA ASP A 41 -9.54 -15.79 -0.63
C ASP A 41 -9.84 -14.67 0.37
N ALA A 42 -8.84 -13.89 0.78
CA ALA A 42 -9.01 -12.77 1.71
C ALA A 42 -9.93 -11.68 1.13
N ILE A 43 -9.80 -11.40 -0.17
CA ILE A 43 -10.66 -10.42 -0.87
C ILE A 43 -12.11 -10.92 -0.96
N LYS A 44 -12.31 -12.23 -1.18
CA LYS A 44 -13.64 -12.85 -1.27
C LYS A 44 -14.31 -13.06 0.09
N ARG A 45 -13.52 -13.21 1.16
CA ARG A 45 -14.00 -13.54 2.52
C ARG A 45 -13.46 -12.51 3.54
N PRO A 46 -13.95 -11.26 3.48
CA PRO A 46 -13.44 -10.19 4.32
C PRO A 46 -13.83 -10.36 5.79
N ILE A 47 -13.06 -9.73 6.67
CA ILE A 47 -13.36 -9.62 8.09
C ILE A 47 -14.28 -8.40 8.29
N GLY A 48 -15.48 -8.62 8.85
CA GLY A 48 -16.37 -7.53 9.29
C GLY A 48 -16.98 -6.66 8.17
N GLY A 49 -17.01 -7.14 6.93
CA GLY A 49 -17.50 -6.38 5.78
C GLY A 49 -18.13 -7.24 4.69
N ARG A 50 -18.57 -6.59 3.60
CA ARG A 50 -19.01 -7.26 2.37
C ARG A 50 -17.83 -7.57 1.46
N PRO A 51 -17.85 -8.67 0.69
CA PRO A 51 -16.82 -8.96 -0.31
C PRO A 51 -16.58 -7.77 -1.24
N LEU A 52 -15.33 -7.60 -1.71
CA LEU A 52 -14.98 -6.48 -2.58
C LEU A 52 -15.85 -6.42 -3.85
N ALA A 53 -16.16 -7.57 -4.45
CA ALA A 53 -17.05 -7.65 -5.60
C ALA A 53 -18.46 -7.09 -5.32
N ASP A 54 -18.96 -7.22 -4.10
CA ASP A 54 -20.26 -6.66 -3.72
C ASP A 54 -20.21 -5.16 -3.43
N LEU A 55 -19.06 -4.67 -2.96
CA LEU A 55 -18.83 -3.23 -2.77
C LEU A 55 -18.67 -2.49 -4.09
N ALA A 56 -18.06 -3.13 -5.09
CA ALA A 56 -17.79 -2.53 -6.40
C ALA A 56 -19.00 -2.52 -7.35
N LYS A 57 -20.04 -3.32 -7.09
CA LYS A 57 -21.24 -3.38 -7.92
C LYS A 57 -21.93 -2.02 -8.02
N GLY A 58 -22.07 -1.52 -9.25
CA GLY A 58 -22.75 -0.26 -9.55
C GLY A 58 -21.90 0.99 -9.30
N CYS A 59 -20.62 0.82 -8.95
CA CYS A 59 -19.64 1.91 -8.97
C CYS A 59 -19.22 2.21 -10.41
N GLU A 60 -18.98 3.47 -10.72
CA GLU A 60 -18.38 3.89 -12.00
C GLU A 60 -16.89 4.18 -11.84
N THR A 61 -16.47 4.55 -10.62
CA THR A 61 -15.08 4.89 -10.29
C THR A 61 -14.57 4.17 -9.05
N ALA A 62 -13.26 3.90 -9.02
CA ALA A 62 -12.60 3.34 -7.85
C ALA A 62 -11.23 4.00 -7.59
N CYS A 63 -10.92 4.27 -6.33
CA CYS A 63 -9.60 4.72 -5.90
C CYS A 63 -8.96 3.65 -5.00
N VAL A 64 -7.82 3.09 -5.42
CA VAL A 64 -7.02 2.13 -4.64
C VAL A 64 -5.77 2.84 -4.12
N VAL A 65 -5.73 3.11 -2.81
CA VAL A 65 -4.58 3.72 -2.16
C VAL A 65 -3.53 2.65 -1.86
N ILE A 66 -2.29 2.91 -2.25
CA ILE A 66 -1.13 2.05 -1.96
C ILE A 66 -0.07 2.83 -1.16
N ALA A 67 0.74 2.11 -0.40
CA ALA A 67 1.91 2.71 0.23
C ALA A 67 2.99 3.06 -0.82
N ASP A 68 3.76 4.11 -0.54
CA ASP A 68 4.88 4.54 -1.36
C ASP A 68 6.12 3.62 -1.23
N ILE A 69 7.19 3.93 -1.96
CA ILE A 69 8.44 3.13 -1.97
C ILE A 69 9.13 3.00 -0.60
N THR A 70 8.79 3.87 0.37
CA THR A 70 9.40 3.84 1.70
C THR A 70 8.87 2.71 2.57
N ARG A 71 7.85 2.00 2.09
CA ARG A 71 7.24 0.85 2.77
C ARG A 71 7.48 -0.43 1.98
N PRO A 72 7.80 -1.55 2.66
CA PRO A 72 8.01 -2.84 2.00
C PRO A 72 6.67 -3.55 1.71
N VAL A 73 5.66 -2.81 1.23
CA VAL A 73 4.37 -3.42 0.83
C VAL A 73 4.56 -4.09 -0.53
N PRO A 74 4.18 -5.37 -0.69
CA PRO A 74 4.28 -6.06 -1.97
C PRO A 74 3.14 -5.62 -2.91
N ASN A 75 3.12 -4.34 -3.28
CA ASN A 75 2.07 -3.70 -4.10
C ASN A 75 1.80 -4.46 -5.40
N ALA A 76 2.85 -4.89 -6.11
CA ALA A 76 2.75 -5.69 -7.34
C ALA A 76 2.07 -7.07 -7.15
N LEU A 77 2.04 -7.62 -5.93
CA LEU A 77 1.34 -8.88 -5.63
C LEU A 77 -0.11 -8.65 -5.19
N ILE A 78 -0.39 -7.56 -4.46
CA ILE A 78 -1.72 -7.30 -3.91
C ILE A 78 -2.65 -6.62 -4.92
N LEU A 79 -2.11 -5.80 -5.82
CA LEU A 79 -2.91 -5.03 -6.77
C LEU A 79 -3.64 -5.91 -7.79
N PRO A 80 -3.01 -6.92 -8.45
CA PRO A 80 -3.69 -7.70 -9.48
C PRO A 80 -5.05 -8.31 -9.05
N PRO A 81 -5.17 -9.03 -7.91
CA PRO A 81 -6.46 -9.59 -7.53
C PRO A 81 -7.48 -8.54 -7.09
N ILE A 82 -7.04 -7.39 -6.56
CA ILE A 82 -7.93 -6.26 -6.24
C ILE A 82 -8.50 -5.66 -7.52
N LEU A 83 -7.64 -5.31 -8.47
CA LEU A 83 -8.01 -4.67 -9.73
C LEU A 83 -8.91 -5.59 -10.57
N SER A 84 -8.57 -6.88 -10.68
CA SER A 84 -9.41 -7.88 -11.36
C SER A 84 -10.81 -7.96 -10.75
N THR A 85 -10.91 -7.99 -9.41
CA THR A 85 -12.20 -8.06 -8.72
C THR A 85 -13.06 -6.82 -8.98
N ILE A 86 -12.44 -5.64 -9.06
CA ILE A 86 -13.13 -4.38 -9.34
C ILE A 86 -13.62 -4.33 -10.80
N GLU A 87 -12.78 -4.73 -11.75
CA GLU A 87 -13.13 -4.80 -13.18
C GLU A 87 -14.24 -5.84 -13.44
N GLU A 88 -14.14 -7.03 -12.85
CA GLU A 88 -15.16 -8.09 -12.94
C GLU A 88 -16.52 -7.66 -12.36
N ALA A 89 -16.52 -6.72 -11.40
CA ALA A 89 -17.73 -6.15 -10.83
C ALA A 89 -18.35 -5.03 -11.69
N GLY A 90 -17.68 -4.61 -12.76
CA GLY A 90 -18.20 -3.70 -13.78
C GLY A 90 -17.60 -2.29 -13.79
N VAL A 91 -16.65 -1.97 -12.90
CA VAL A 91 -15.93 -0.69 -12.95
C VAL A 91 -14.94 -0.75 -14.12
N PRO A 92 -15.01 0.16 -15.10
CA PRO A 92 -14.10 0.13 -16.23
C PRO A 92 -12.69 0.53 -15.79
N ARG A 93 -11.67 -0.01 -16.45
CA ARG A 93 -10.26 0.19 -16.07
C ARG A 93 -9.85 1.66 -16.01
N ASP A 94 -10.34 2.48 -16.93
CA ASP A 94 -10.13 3.93 -16.98
C ASP A 94 -10.84 4.68 -15.84
N GLY A 95 -11.84 4.06 -15.21
CA GLY A 95 -12.46 4.52 -13.96
C GLY A 95 -11.70 4.14 -12.68
N ILE A 96 -10.62 3.35 -12.79
CA ILE A 96 -9.81 2.94 -11.64
C ILE A 96 -8.54 3.78 -11.56
N THR A 97 -8.38 4.48 -10.43
CA THR A 97 -7.15 5.21 -10.10
C THR A 97 -6.40 4.52 -8.97
N ILE A 98 -5.10 4.32 -9.15
CA ILE A 98 -4.19 3.87 -8.10
C ILE A 98 -3.50 5.12 -7.52
N LEU A 99 -3.79 5.43 -6.27
CA LEU A 99 -3.26 6.61 -5.57
C LEU A 99 -2.12 6.21 -4.64
N ILE A 100 -0.91 6.69 -4.91
CA ILE A 100 0.25 6.46 -4.05
C ILE A 100 0.18 7.39 -2.85
N GLY A 101 0.02 6.82 -1.66
CA GLY A 101 0.00 7.52 -0.38
C GLY A 101 1.39 7.92 0.08
N THR A 102 1.95 8.97 -0.54
CA THR A 102 3.27 9.54 -0.22
C THR A 102 3.33 10.27 1.13
N GLY A 103 2.18 10.67 1.69
CA GLY A 103 2.13 11.60 2.82
C GLY A 103 2.90 12.88 2.49
N LEU A 104 3.99 13.14 3.22
CA LEU A 104 4.88 14.30 2.97
C LEU A 104 6.13 13.97 2.15
N HIS A 105 6.29 12.72 1.69
CA HIS A 105 7.42 12.30 0.88
C HIS A 105 7.36 12.86 -0.54
N ARG A 106 8.49 12.74 -1.26
CA ARG A 106 8.53 13.06 -2.68
C ARG A 106 7.70 12.04 -3.50
N PRO A 107 7.22 12.42 -4.70
CA PRO A 107 6.62 11.48 -5.64
C PRO A 107 7.54 10.29 -5.99
N ASN A 108 6.92 9.15 -6.30
CA ASN A 108 7.55 7.99 -6.94
C ASN A 108 7.30 8.04 -8.45
N GLU A 109 8.37 8.12 -9.24
CA GLU A 109 8.31 8.35 -10.68
C GLU A 109 9.28 7.45 -11.43
N GLY A 110 9.10 7.29 -12.74
CA GLY A 110 10.01 6.55 -13.61
C GLY A 110 10.19 5.08 -13.20
N GLU A 111 11.45 4.64 -13.09
CA GLU A 111 11.77 3.25 -12.70
C GLU A 111 11.28 2.88 -11.30
N GLU A 112 11.23 3.85 -10.38
CA GLU A 112 10.75 3.61 -9.02
C GLU A 112 9.26 3.29 -8.99
N LEU A 113 8.47 3.94 -9.84
CA LEU A 113 7.05 3.62 -10.01
C LEU A 113 6.88 2.20 -10.56
N ILE A 114 7.66 1.83 -11.58
CA ILE A 114 7.62 0.49 -12.17
C ILE A 114 8.02 -0.56 -11.13
N GLN A 115 9.03 -0.29 -10.31
CA GLN A 115 9.41 -1.16 -9.21
C GLN A 115 8.29 -1.29 -8.17
N LEU A 116 7.60 -0.18 -7.86
CA LEU A 116 6.55 -0.13 -6.85
C LEU A 116 5.34 -0.98 -7.26
N VAL A 117 4.80 -0.79 -8.47
CA VAL A 117 3.53 -1.42 -8.88
C VAL A 117 3.69 -2.56 -9.89
N GLY A 118 4.86 -2.72 -10.50
CA GLY A 118 5.10 -3.65 -11.60
C GLY A 118 4.80 -3.04 -12.96
N ALA A 119 5.56 -3.44 -13.99
CA ALA A 119 5.52 -2.81 -15.31
C ALA A 119 4.14 -2.87 -15.98
N GLN A 120 3.42 -3.98 -15.80
CA GLN A 120 2.07 -4.13 -16.37
C GLN A 120 1.06 -3.15 -15.78
N ILE A 121 1.12 -2.92 -14.46
CA ILE A 121 0.21 -2.00 -13.80
C ILE A 121 0.58 -0.55 -14.12
N ALA A 122 1.88 -0.22 -14.11
CA ALA A 122 2.37 1.10 -14.47
C ALA A 122 1.99 1.51 -15.91
N ASP A 123 1.87 0.54 -16.82
CA ASP A 123 1.49 0.76 -18.22
C ASP A 123 -0.04 0.82 -18.42
N GLN A 124 -0.81 0.01 -17.70
CA GLN A 124 -2.23 -0.21 -17.99
C GLN A 124 -3.21 0.59 -17.12
N TYR A 125 -2.77 1.10 -15.96
CA TYR A 125 -3.63 1.80 -15.02
C TYR A 125 -3.21 3.25 -14.83
N HIS A 126 -4.16 4.09 -14.45
CA HIS A 126 -3.86 5.43 -14.01
C HIS A 126 -3.25 5.39 -12.61
N VAL A 127 -1.94 5.62 -12.50
CA VAL A 127 -1.22 5.68 -11.23
C VAL A 127 -0.76 7.10 -10.96
N VAL A 128 -1.13 7.65 -9.81
CA VAL A 128 -0.85 9.05 -9.44
C VAL A 128 -0.26 9.14 -8.04
N ASN A 129 0.59 10.14 -7.83
CA ASN A 129 1.17 10.44 -6.53
C ASN A 129 0.27 11.41 -5.76
N HIS A 130 0.04 11.14 -4.49
CA HIS A 130 -0.54 12.12 -3.58
C HIS A 130 0.40 13.30 -3.39
N LEU A 131 -0.15 14.52 -3.31
CA LEU A 131 0.60 15.77 -3.17
C LEU A 131 0.06 16.58 -1.99
N ALA A 132 0.44 16.20 -0.76
CA ALA A 132 -0.09 16.79 0.48
C ALA A 132 0.11 18.32 0.61
N ARG A 133 1.07 18.89 -0.12
CA ARG A 133 1.36 20.33 -0.11
C ARG A 133 0.56 21.12 -1.14
N GLU A 134 -0.09 20.45 -2.09
CA GLU A 134 -0.86 21.09 -3.15
C GLU A 134 -2.31 21.21 -2.73
N ARG A 135 -2.69 22.42 -2.30
CA ARG A 135 -3.97 22.61 -1.63
C ARG A 135 -5.19 22.31 -2.49
N ASP A 136 -5.08 22.57 -3.79
CA ASP A 136 -6.17 22.47 -4.74
C ASP A 136 -6.52 21.00 -5.08
N THR A 137 -5.60 20.07 -4.81
CA THR A 137 -5.82 18.62 -4.96
C THR A 137 -6.52 18.00 -3.76
N LEU A 138 -6.79 18.77 -2.70
CA LEU A 138 -7.34 18.28 -1.44
C LEU A 138 -8.76 18.81 -1.18
N VAL A 139 -9.54 18.03 -0.44
CA VAL A 139 -10.89 18.37 0.03
C VAL A 139 -10.88 18.56 1.54
N HIS A 140 -11.54 19.63 2.02
CA HIS A 140 -11.74 19.83 3.46
C HIS A 140 -12.82 18.90 3.95
N LEU A 141 -12.55 18.11 4.97
CA LEU A 141 -13.55 17.25 5.60
C LEU A 141 -13.96 17.72 7.01
N GLY A 142 -13.42 18.85 7.47
CA GLY A 142 -13.69 19.41 8.78
C GLY A 142 -12.47 19.33 9.70
N GLU A 143 -12.71 19.18 10.99
CA GLU A 143 -11.66 19.18 12.02
C GLU A 143 -11.74 17.90 12.86
N THR A 144 -10.59 17.42 13.35
CA THR A 144 -10.53 16.33 14.33
C THR A 144 -11.10 16.78 15.68
N SER A 145 -11.35 15.84 16.58
CA SER A 145 -11.76 16.15 17.96
C SER A 145 -10.73 17.00 18.73
N GLY A 146 -9.47 17.02 18.28
CA GLY A 146 -8.40 17.88 18.80
C GLY A 146 -8.26 19.24 18.09
N GLY A 147 -9.15 19.57 17.15
CA GLY A 147 -9.15 20.85 16.41
C GLY A 147 -8.15 20.90 15.25
N ALA A 148 -7.52 19.78 14.87
CA ALA A 148 -6.64 19.75 13.71
C ALA A 148 -7.48 19.62 12.42
N PRO A 149 -7.22 20.41 11.37
CA PRO A 149 -8.02 20.35 10.15
C PRO A 149 -7.72 19.07 9.36
N ILE A 150 -8.77 18.49 8.77
CA ILE A 150 -8.73 17.24 8.00
C ILE A 150 -8.80 17.60 6.51
N TRP A 151 -7.71 17.31 5.80
CA TRP A 151 -7.59 17.47 4.36
C TRP A 151 -7.20 16.14 3.75
N ILE A 152 -8.00 15.67 2.79
CA ILE A 152 -7.80 14.38 2.12
C ILE A 152 -7.77 14.59 0.62
N ASP A 153 -7.06 13.72 -0.08
CA ASP A 153 -6.95 13.73 -1.53
C ASP A 153 -8.33 13.67 -2.20
N ARG A 154 -8.57 14.58 -3.15
CA ARG A 154 -9.82 14.70 -3.88
C ARG A 154 -10.17 13.40 -4.60
N ILE A 155 -9.20 12.77 -5.26
CA ILE A 155 -9.38 11.52 -6.02
C ILE A 155 -9.94 10.44 -5.10
N TYR A 156 -9.40 10.33 -3.89
CA TYR A 156 -9.89 9.38 -2.90
C TYR A 156 -11.30 9.73 -2.41
N THR A 157 -11.57 11.00 -2.09
CA THR A 157 -12.88 11.39 -1.52
C THR A 157 -14.02 11.31 -2.53
N GLU A 158 -13.75 11.55 -3.81
CA GLU A 158 -14.77 11.64 -4.87
C GLU A 158 -15.04 10.31 -5.57
N ALA A 159 -14.14 9.31 -5.47
CA ALA A 159 -14.38 7.99 -6.05
C ALA A 159 -15.58 7.25 -5.42
N ASP A 160 -16.35 6.49 -6.20
CA ASP A 160 -17.48 5.72 -5.67
C ASP A 160 -16.99 4.62 -4.70
N LEU A 161 -16.00 3.85 -5.15
CA LEU A 161 -15.33 2.82 -4.36
C LEU A 161 -13.98 3.32 -3.85
N LYS A 162 -13.76 3.21 -2.55
CA LYS A 162 -12.56 3.70 -1.87
C LYS A 162 -11.87 2.55 -1.14
N ILE A 163 -10.64 2.25 -1.50
CA ILE A 163 -9.86 1.12 -0.96
C ILE A 163 -8.51 1.65 -0.50
N ALA A 164 -8.03 1.17 0.64
CA ALA A 164 -6.67 1.44 1.11
C ALA A 164 -5.95 0.12 1.40
N THR A 165 -4.72 0.02 0.93
CA THR A 165 -3.83 -1.10 1.15
C THR A 165 -2.55 -0.61 1.82
N SER A 166 -2.01 -1.43 2.73
CA SER A 166 -0.77 -1.13 3.46
C SER A 166 -0.27 -2.41 4.11
N LEU A 167 0.78 -2.29 4.93
CA LEU A 167 1.19 -3.30 5.88
C LEU A 167 0.79 -2.93 7.30
N ILE A 168 0.84 -3.92 8.19
CA ILE A 168 0.72 -3.72 9.64
C ILE A 168 2.07 -4.07 10.25
N GLU A 169 2.67 -3.12 10.94
CA GLU A 169 3.95 -3.28 11.63
C GLU A 169 3.95 -2.48 12.94
N PRO A 170 4.81 -2.85 13.92
CA PRO A 170 5.08 -1.98 15.05
C PRO A 170 5.59 -0.62 14.56
N HIS A 171 4.90 0.46 14.94
CA HIS A 171 5.29 1.82 14.61
C HIS A 171 5.66 2.59 15.87
N LEU A 172 6.79 3.29 15.87
CA LEU A 172 7.33 3.95 17.06
C LEU A 172 6.39 5.04 17.61
N MET A 173 5.67 5.75 16.73
CA MET A 173 4.72 6.83 17.06
C MET A 173 3.66 6.93 15.95
N ALA A 174 2.41 6.54 16.18
CA ALA A 174 1.31 6.60 15.22
C ALA A 174 0.09 7.36 15.77
#